data_AF-A0A935BKY0-F1
#
_entry.id   AF-A0A935BKY0-F1
#
_cell.length_a   1.000
_cell.length_b   1.000
_cell.length_c   1.000
_cell.angle_alpha   90.00
_cell.angle_beta   90.00
_cell.angle_gamma   90.00
#
_symmetry.space_group_name_H-M   'P 1'
#
loop_
_entity.id
_entity.type
_entity.pdbx_description
1 polymer ?
#
loop_
_entity_poly.entity_id
_entity_poly.type
_entity_poly.pdbx_seq_one_letter_code
_entity_poly.pdbx_strand_id
1 'polypeptide(L)'
;MLYGEQGIGDEISFASMVPDAIDICRKVVIDCDLRLANLFARSFPQATVYGTRKMPHDCALWKEEDTQFDASLAIGQTGEYFRNTPADCPGTPYLIPDDDRVLMWRALWAKKKKPVIGIAWNGGIPRTGMKFRKWTLEQLLPVLSSIDAHWVSLEYKSAAKAIGEFK
;
A
#
# COMPACT_ATOMS: atom_id res chain seq x y z
N MET A 1 10.10 -2.85 17.36
CA MET A 1 10.28 -2.30 16.00
C MET A 1 9.59 -3.22 15.00
N LEU A 2 8.75 -2.66 14.13
CA LEU A 2 8.09 -3.38 13.04
C LEU A 2 8.74 -2.95 11.73
N TYR A 3 9.29 -3.88 10.95
CA TYR A 3 9.90 -3.55 9.66
C TYR A 3 9.17 -4.22 8.51
N GLY A 4 9.01 -3.48 7.41
CA GLY A 4 8.54 -4.04 6.16
C GLY A 4 9.54 -5.07 5.63
N GLU A 5 9.05 -6.13 5.00
CA GLU A 5 9.92 -7.21 4.49
C GLU A 5 9.57 -7.56 3.04
N GLN A 6 8.27 -7.54 2.69
CA GLN A 6 7.75 -7.89 1.36
C GLN A 6 7.47 -6.66 0.46
N GLY A 7 6.54 -6.78 -0.49
CA GLY A 7 6.14 -5.68 -1.36
C GLY A 7 5.36 -4.59 -0.63
N ILE A 8 5.18 -3.44 -1.29
CA ILE A 8 4.36 -2.34 -0.75
C ILE A 8 2.93 -2.77 -0.41
N GLY A 9 2.31 -3.60 -1.26
CA GLY A 9 0.94 -4.06 -1.03
C GLY A 9 0.84 -4.95 0.22
N ASP A 10 1.88 -5.73 0.50
CA ASP A 10 1.95 -6.56 1.69
C ASP A 10 2.15 -5.69 2.93
N GLU A 11 3.04 -4.70 2.88
CA GLU A 11 3.19 -3.73 3.97
C GLU A 11 1.88 -2.99 4.29
N ILE A 12 1.16 -2.54 3.24
CA ILE A 12 -0.17 -1.94 3.39
C ILE A 12 -1.11 -2.92 4.10
N SER A 13 -1.19 -4.16 3.63
CA SER A 13 -2.11 -5.16 4.18
C SER A 13 -1.78 -5.50 5.64
N PHE A 14 -0.50 -5.70 5.95
CA PHE A 14 -0.04 -6.04 7.29
C PHE A 14 -0.10 -4.87 8.26
N ALA A 15 -0.08 -3.62 7.77
CA ALA A 15 -0.29 -2.45 8.61
C ALA A 15 -1.66 -2.43 9.31
N SER A 16 -2.62 -3.27 8.88
CA SER A 16 -3.87 -3.50 9.60
C SER A 16 -3.69 -4.00 11.04
N MET A 17 -2.50 -4.50 11.39
CA MET A 17 -2.15 -5.02 12.72
C MET A 17 -1.34 -4.03 13.57
N VAL A 18 -0.99 -2.86 13.02
CA VAL A 18 -0.26 -1.81 13.74
C VAL A 18 -1.05 -1.28 14.94
N PRO A 19 -2.39 -1.06 14.86
CA PRO A 19 -3.17 -0.66 16.03
C PRO A 19 -3.05 -1.66 17.18
N ASP A 20 -3.15 -2.96 16.90
CA ASP A 20 -3.02 -4.00 17.92
C ASP A 20 -1.63 -3.97 18.59
N ALA A 21 -0.58 -3.73 17.80
CA ALA A 21 0.79 -3.57 18.33
C ALA A 21 0.93 -2.31 19.21
N ILE A 22 0.30 -1.19 18.81
CA ILE A 22 0.28 0.06 19.60
C ILE A 22 -0.41 -0.16 20.94
N ASP A 23 -1.49 -0.94 20.97
CA ASP A 23 -2.26 -1.18 22.19
C ASP A 23 -1.48 -1.99 23.25
N ILE A 24 -0.56 -2.86 22.82
CA ILE A 24 0.19 -3.73 23.74
C ILE A 24 1.64 -3.27 23.99
N CYS A 25 2.20 -2.41 23.14
CA CYS A 25 3.58 -1.94 23.24
C CYS A 25 3.64 -0.50 23.77
N ARG A 26 4.60 -0.22 24.65
CA ARG A 26 4.85 1.15 25.13
C ARG A 26 5.27 2.13 24.03
N LYS A 27 5.98 1.63 23.02
CA LYS A 27 6.48 2.40 21.88
C LYS A 27 6.54 1.50 20.65
N VAL A 28 5.96 1.95 19.55
CA VAL A 28 6.04 1.27 18.26
C VAL A 28 6.84 2.15 17.30
N VAL A 29 7.89 1.57 16.73
CA VAL A 29 8.66 2.17 15.63
C VAL A 29 8.44 1.31 14.39
N ILE A 30 8.09 1.94 13.27
CA ILE A 30 7.80 1.31 11.99
C ILE A 30 8.87 1.73 10.99
N ASP A 31 9.52 0.79 10.32
CA ASP A 31 10.35 1.05 9.15
C ASP A 31 9.71 0.46 7.90
N CYS A 32 9.33 1.31 6.95
CA CYS A 32 8.58 0.92 5.76
C CYS A 32 9.26 1.41 4.46
N ASP A 33 8.70 1.03 3.31
CA ASP A 33 9.07 1.68 2.04
C ASP A 33 8.81 3.21 2.13
N LEU A 34 9.73 4.02 1.61
CA LEU A 34 9.65 5.48 1.64
C LEU A 34 8.30 6.03 1.15
N ARG A 35 7.70 5.35 0.17
CA ARG A 35 6.39 5.75 -0.41
C ARG A 35 5.24 5.62 0.59
N LEU A 36 5.40 4.81 1.64
CA LEU A 36 4.41 4.57 2.68
C LEU A 36 4.61 5.42 3.92
N ALA A 37 5.80 6.00 4.13
CA ALA A 37 6.16 6.70 5.36
C ALA A 37 5.14 7.78 5.75
N ASN A 38 4.80 8.68 4.84
CA ASN A 38 3.81 9.74 5.10
C ASN A 38 2.40 9.19 5.32
N LEU A 39 2.04 8.08 4.67
CA LEU A 39 0.74 7.46 4.86
C LEU A 39 0.64 6.82 6.25
N PHE A 40 1.64 6.04 6.64
CA PHE A 40 1.68 5.38 7.94
C PHE A 40 1.83 6.39 9.08
N ALA A 41 2.64 7.44 8.94
CA ALA A 41 2.76 8.49 9.94
C ALA A 41 1.41 9.19 10.22
N ARG A 42 0.62 9.45 9.18
CA ARG A 42 -0.75 9.99 9.34
C ARG A 42 -1.71 8.98 9.95
N SER A 43 -1.61 7.72 9.55
CA SER A 43 -2.54 6.67 9.95
C SER A 43 -2.31 6.17 11.37
N PHE A 44 -1.06 6.24 11.85
CA PHE A 44 -0.62 5.71 13.14
C PHE A 44 0.18 6.78 13.91
N PRO A 45 -0.45 7.89 14.34
CA PRO A 45 0.24 9.00 14.99
C PRO A 45 0.89 8.62 16.34
N GLN A 46 0.50 7.48 16.92
CA GLN A 46 1.09 6.92 18.14
C GLN A 46 2.39 6.14 17.89
N ALA A 47 2.73 5.86 16.63
CA ALA A 47 3.96 5.18 16.23
C ALA A 47 4.95 6.16 15.60
N THR A 48 6.25 5.94 15.83
CA THR A 48 7.29 6.62 15.05
C THR A 48 7.47 5.89 13.73
N VAL A 49 7.43 6.60 12.60
CA VAL A 49 7.51 6.00 11.26
C VAL A 49 8.75 6.49 10.51
N TYR A 50 9.51 5.54 9.98
CA TYR A 50 10.66 5.75 9.12
C TYR A 50 10.42 5.11 7.76
N GLY A 51 10.80 5.82 6.69
CA GLY A 51 10.69 5.36 5.31
C GLY A 51 12.00 4.79 4.76
N THR A 52 12.79 4.14 5.60
CA THR A 52 14.22 3.90 5.37
C THR A 52 14.56 2.47 4.98
N ARG A 53 13.58 1.57 4.94
CA ARG A 53 13.75 0.14 4.65
C ARG A 53 14.67 -0.20 3.47
N LYS A 54 14.64 0.63 2.41
CA LYS A 54 15.44 0.45 1.18
C LYS A 54 16.63 1.39 1.07
N MET A 55 16.83 2.24 2.07
CA MET A 55 17.96 3.14 2.13
C MET A 55 19.19 2.40 2.66
N PRO A 56 20.39 2.76 2.20
CA PRO A 56 21.62 2.33 2.85
C PRO A 56 21.61 2.67 4.35
N HIS A 57 22.19 1.80 5.19
CA HIS A 57 22.19 1.96 6.64
C HIS A 57 22.83 3.28 7.12
N ASP A 58 23.80 3.81 6.37
CA ASP A 58 24.48 5.08 6.64
C ASP A 58 23.64 6.32 6.26
N CYS A 59 22.55 6.14 5.52
CA CYS A 59 21.67 7.22 5.07
C CYS A 59 20.41 7.37 5.94
N ALA A 60 20.12 6.41 6.82
CA ALA A 60 18.92 6.39 7.64
C ALA A 60 19.14 7.15 8.95
N LEU A 61 18.80 8.44 8.98
CA LEU A 61 18.87 9.27 10.19
C LEU A 61 17.67 9.01 11.10
N TRP A 62 17.74 7.91 11.84
CA TRP A 62 16.82 7.65 12.95
C TRP A 62 17.23 8.49 14.15
N LYS A 63 16.25 8.90 14.96
CA LYS A 63 16.56 9.45 16.29
C LYS A 63 17.22 8.36 17.12
N GLU A 64 18.22 8.72 17.92
CA GLU A 64 18.95 7.76 18.76
C GLU A 64 18.03 6.99 19.72
N GLU A 65 16.99 7.63 20.23
CA GLU A 65 15.97 6.99 21.09
C GLU A 65 15.06 5.98 20.35
N ASP A 66 15.08 5.96 19.02
CA ASP A 66 14.32 5.02 18.18
C ASP A 66 15.19 3.85 17.67
N THR A 67 16.51 3.90 17.86
CA THR A 67 17.43 2.82 17.46
C THR A 67 17.52 1.71 18.50
N GLN A 68 17.09 1.98 19.73
CA GLN A 68 17.04 1.00 20.82
C GLN A 68 15.63 0.41 20.93
N PHE A 69 15.51 -0.90 20.78
CA PHE A 69 14.25 -1.63 20.91
C PHE A 69 14.45 -2.96 21.62
N ASP A 70 13.48 -3.34 22.45
CA ASP A 70 13.49 -4.62 23.17
C ASP A 70 13.21 -5.82 22.25
N ALA A 71 12.51 -5.58 21.14
CA ALA A 71 12.18 -6.58 20.14
C ALA A 71 12.02 -5.96 18.74
N SER A 72 12.35 -6.74 17.71
CA SER A 72 12.11 -6.41 16.30
C SER A 72 11.40 -7.56 15.60
N LEU A 73 10.42 -7.23 14.77
CA LEU A 73 9.62 -8.21 14.05
C LEU A 73 9.29 -7.71 12.64
N ALA A 74 9.35 -8.61 11.64
CA ALA A 74 8.82 -8.27 10.32
C ALA A 74 7.30 -8.03 10.43
N ILE A 75 6.78 -6.97 9.82
CA ILE A 75 5.38 -6.56 10.01
C ILE A 75 4.39 -7.67 9.65
N GLY A 76 4.71 -8.53 8.68
CA GLY A 76 3.87 -9.69 8.32
C GLY A 76 3.78 -10.75 9.40
N GLN A 77 4.81 -10.92 10.23
CA GLN A 77 4.82 -11.91 11.33
C GLN A 77 3.94 -11.47 12.51
N THR A 78 3.51 -10.21 12.56
CA THR A 78 2.55 -9.77 13.59
C THR A 78 1.22 -10.55 13.49
N GLY A 79 0.92 -11.14 12.33
CA GLY A 79 -0.24 -12.00 12.14
C GLY A 79 -0.26 -13.25 13.03
N GLU A 80 0.91 -13.76 13.43
CA GLU A 80 1.04 -14.88 14.37
C GLU A 80 0.48 -14.54 15.77
N TYR A 81 0.33 -13.25 16.06
CA TYR A 81 -0.17 -12.77 17.35
C TYR A 81 -1.60 -12.23 17.23
N PHE A 82 -1.90 -11.49 16.14
CA PHE A 82 -3.13 -10.71 16.05
C PHE A 82 -4.16 -11.25 15.05
N ARG A 83 -3.80 -12.17 14.15
CA ARG A 83 -4.66 -12.64 13.05
C ARG A 83 -4.59 -14.17 12.91
N ASN A 84 -4.86 -14.87 14.02
CA ASN A 84 -4.80 -16.33 14.09
C ASN A 84 -5.97 -17.02 13.36
N THR A 85 -7.10 -16.34 13.31
CA THR A 85 -8.31 -16.79 12.63
C THR A 85 -8.88 -15.67 11.76
N PRO A 86 -9.70 -16.00 10.73
CA PRO A 86 -10.38 -14.97 9.94
C PRO A 86 -11.27 -14.02 10.76
N ALA A 87 -11.77 -14.46 11.91
CA ALA A 87 -12.60 -13.65 12.80
C ALA A 87 -11.80 -12.56 13.51
N ASP A 88 -10.46 -12.71 13.61
CA ASP A 88 -9.58 -11.72 14.23
C ASP A 88 -9.29 -10.52 13.30
N CYS A 89 -9.71 -10.60 12.03
CA CYS A 89 -9.62 -9.49 11.10
C CYS A 89 -10.79 -8.52 11.34
N PRO A 90 -10.57 -7.30 11.87
CA PRO A 90 -11.66 -6.42 12.29
C PRO A 90 -12.48 -5.84 11.13
N GLY A 91 -11.93 -5.85 9.90
CA GLY A 91 -12.57 -5.25 8.73
C GLY A 91 -12.73 -3.73 8.82
N THR A 92 -12.11 -3.08 9.81
CA THR A 92 -12.15 -1.64 10.02
C THR A 92 -11.07 -0.93 9.21
N PRO A 93 -11.33 0.29 8.71
CA PRO A 93 -10.30 1.10 8.09
C PRO A 93 -9.16 1.42 9.07
N TYR A 94 -7.92 1.32 8.59
CA TYR A 94 -6.72 1.60 9.39
C TYR A 94 -5.75 2.57 8.68
N LEU A 95 -6.09 3.05 7.47
CA LEU A 95 -5.30 4.01 6.71
C LEU A 95 -6.06 5.32 6.56
N ILE A 96 -5.38 6.41 6.88
CA ILE A 96 -5.90 7.76 6.75
C ILE A 96 -5.31 8.37 5.46
N PRO A 97 -6.15 8.61 4.43
CA PRO A 97 -5.68 9.22 3.20
C PRO A 97 -5.20 10.67 3.45
N ASP A 98 -4.48 11.20 2.49
CA ASP A 98 -4.05 12.59 2.50
C ASP A 98 -5.24 13.49 2.07
N ASP A 99 -5.71 14.37 2.95
CA ASP A 99 -6.91 15.18 2.73
C ASP A 99 -6.79 16.09 1.50
N ASP A 100 -5.62 16.68 1.27
CA ASP A 100 -5.37 17.51 0.09
C ASP A 100 -5.45 16.69 -1.20
N ARG A 101 -4.90 15.47 -1.18
CA ARG A 101 -5.04 14.55 -2.33
C ARG A 101 -6.47 14.10 -2.52
N VAL A 102 -7.22 13.83 -1.44
CA VAL A 102 -8.64 13.48 -1.52
C VAL A 102 -9.42 14.62 -2.17
N LEU A 103 -9.19 15.86 -1.75
CA LEU A 103 -9.82 17.04 -2.34
C LEU A 103 -9.46 17.18 -3.82
N MET A 104 -8.17 17.06 -4.16
CA MET A 104 -7.68 17.11 -5.54
C MET A 104 -8.38 16.07 -6.42
N TRP A 105 -8.44 14.80 -5.99
CA TRP A 105 -9.07 13.73 -6.76
C TRP A 105 -10.58 13.93 -6.88
N ARG A 106 -11.26 14.34 -5.80
CA ARG A 106 -12.68 14.68 -5.84
C ARG A 106 -12.94 15.79 -6.86
N ALA A 107 -12.13 16.84 -6.87
CA ALA A 107 -12.26 17.94 -7.82
C ALA A 107 -12.00 17.50 -9.27
N LEU A 108 -10.97 16.70 -9.52
CA LEU A 108 -10.62 16.20 -10.85
C LEU A 108 -11.78 15.40 -11.48
N TRP A 109 -12.50 14.65 -10.65
CA TRP A 109 -13.58 13.77 -11.11
C TRP A 109 -14.98 14.33 -10.90
N ALA A 110 -15.15 15.49 -10.25
CA ALA A 110 -16.45 16.07 -9.91
C ALA A 110 -17.40 16.26 -11.11
N LYS A 111 -16.85 16.50 -12.30
CA LYS A 111 -17.64 16.70 -13.54
C LYS A 111 -17.94 15.40 -14.30
N LYS A 112 -17.40 14.27 -13.85
CA LYS A 112 -17.64 12.98 -14.50
C LYS A 112 -19.02 12.48 -14.11
N LYS A 113 -19.83 12.12 -15.11
CA LYS A 113 -21.21 11.64 -14.93
C LYS A 113 -21.30 10.12 -14.77
N LYS A 114 -20.16 9.43 -14.74
CA LYS A 114 -20.02 7.98 -14.65
C LYS A 114 -19.01 7.62 -13.56
N PRO A 115 -19.07 6.40 -13.00
CA PRO A 115 -18.03 5.91 -12.08
C PRO A 115 -16.64 6.08 -12.67
N VAL A 116 -15.66 6.46 -11.85
CA VAL A 116 -14.25 6.49 -12.24
C VAL A 116 -13.58 5.28 -11.62
N ILE A 117 -13.09 4.35 -12.45
CA ILE A 117 -12.54 3.08 -12.00
C ILE A 117 -11.09 2.98 -12.47
N GLY A 118 -10.18 2.89 -11.51
CA GLY A 118 -8.77 2.65 -11.77
C GLY A 118 -8.47 1.17 -11.95
N ILE A 119 -7.66 0.82 -12.95
CA ILE A 119 -7.23 -0.56 -13.20
C ILE A 119 -5.74 -0.63 -13.54
N ALA A 120 -5.06 -1.61 -12.96
CA ALA A 120 -3.73 -2.07 -13.37
C ALA A 120 -3.84 -3.56 -13.66
N TRP A 121 -3.19 -4.02 -14.73
CA TRP A 121 -3.35 -5.36 -15.27
C TRP A 121 -2.03 -6.05 -15.62
N ASN A 122 -0.92 -5.34 -15.43
CA ASN A 122 0.42 -5.87 -15.40
C ASN A 122 1.00 -5.67 -14.00
N GLY A 123 1.77 -6.65 -13.55
CA GLY A 123 2.43 -6.60 -12.26
C GLY A 123 3.69 -7.43 -12.22
N GLY A 124 4.47 -7.19 -11.17
CA GLY A 124 5.66 -7.94 -10.86
C GLY A 124 6.88 -7.57 -11.70
N ILE A 125 8.00 -8.14 -11.27
CA ILE A 125 9.32 -8.10 -11.91
C ILE A 125 9.70 -9.54 -12.32
N PRO A 126 10.80 -9.78 -13.05
CA PRO A 126 11.17 -11.13 -13.48
C PRO A 126 11.23 -12.14 -12.31
N ARG A 127 11.71 -11.71 -11.15
CA ARG A 127 11.78 -12.53 -9.92
C ARG A 127 10.43 -12.75 -9.19
N THR A 128 9.37 -12.02 -9.53
CA THR A 128 8.07 -12.10 -8.82
C THR A 128 6.94 -12.52 -9.77
N GLY A 129 7.26 -13.29 -10.80
CA GLY A 129 6.27 -13.89 -11.69
C GLY A 129 5.65 -12.94 -12.72
N MET A 130 6.38 -11.92 -13.21
CA MET A 130 5.90 -10.98 -14.24
C MET A 130 5.23 -11.68 -15.44
N LYS A 131 5.75 -12.84 -15.85
CA LYS A 131 5.19 -13.63 -16.97
C LYS A 131 3.73 -14.06 -16.75
N PHE A 132 3.31 -14.25 -15.50
CA PHE A 132 1.99 -14.74 -15.13
C PHE A 132 1.06 -13.64 -14.61
N ARG A 133 1.61 -12.49 -14.21
CA ARG A 133 0.87 -11.34 -13.67
C ARG A 133 0.62 -10.30 -14.76
N LYS A 134 0.09 -10.73 -15.90
CA LYS A 134 -0.14 -9.89 -17.06
C LYS A 134 -1.40 -10.33 -17.79
N TRP A 135 -2.24 -9.35 -18.13
CA TRP A 135 -3.39 -9.50 -19.01
C TRP A 135 -3.24 -8.60 -20.24
N THR A 136 -3.96 -8.90 -21.31
CA THR A 136 -4.15 -7.95 -22.42
C THR A 136 -5.47 -7.19 -22.25
N LEU A 137 -5.63 -6.05 -22.94
CA LEU A 137 -6.88 -5.29 -22.86
C LEU A 137 -8.05 -6.06 -23.49
N GLU A 138 -7.79 -6.88 -24.51
CA GLU A 138 -8.79 -7.76 -25.13
C GLU A 138 -9.29 -8.82 -24.15
N GLN A 139 -8.40 -9.38 -23.33
CA GLN A 139 -8.79 -10.33 -22.27
C GLN A 139 -9.63 -9.65 -21.18
N LEU A 140 -9.42 -8.35 -20.96
CA LEU A 140 -10.18 -7.55 -20.01
C LEU A 140 -11.46 -6.95 -20.59
N LEU A 141 -11.67 -7.03 -21.91
CA LEU A 141 -12.83 -6.44 -22.59
C LEU A 141 -14.18 -6.83 -21.96
N PRO A 142 -14.42 -8.08 -21.51
CA PRO A 142 -15.67 -8.43 -20.84
C PRO A 142 -15.90 -7.62 -19.56
N VAL A 143 -14.84 -7.33 -18.79
CA VAL A 143 -14.93 -6.51 -17.57
C VAL A 143 -15.13 -5.04 -17.94
N LEU A 144 -14.30 -4.52 -18.85
CA LEU A 144 -14.32 -3.12 -19.29
C LEU A 144 -15.66 -2.72 -19.92
N SER A 145 -16.32 -3.66 -20.60
CA SER A 145 -17.62 -3.46 -21.26
C SER A 145 -18.81 -3.71 -20.32
N SER A 146 -18.61 -4.40 -19.19
CA SER A 146 -19.69 -4.71 -18.25
C SER A 146 -20.16 -3.51 -17.43
N ILE A 147 -19.31 -2.48 -17.30
CA ILE A 147 -19.58 -1.28 -16.51
C ILE A 147 -19.32 -0.05 -17.37
N ASP A 148 -20.34 0.78 -17.55
CA ASP A 148 -20.18 2.08 -18.20
C ASP A 148 -19.47 3.07 -17.26
N ALA A 149 -18.14 3.11 -17.35
CA ALA A 149 -17.27 3.87 -16.45
C ALA A 149 -16.20 4.67 -17.21
N HIS A 150 -15.63 5.66 -16.54
CA HIS A 150 -14.36 6.25 -16.91
C HIS A 150 -13.22 5.39 -16.37
N TRP A 151 -12.64 4.57 -17.24
CA TRP A 151 -11.50 3.74 -16.90
C TRP A 151 -10.21 4.56 -16.86
N VAL A 152 -9.45 4.40 -15.77
CA VAL A 152 -8.16 5.08 -15.55
C VAL A 152 -7.07 4.02 -15.45
N SER A 153 -6.04 4.13 -16.27
CA SER A 153 -4.87 3.25 -16.15
C SER A 153 -4.06 3.61 -14.91
N LEU A 154 -3.84 2.63 -14.04
CA LEU A 154 -2.98 2.70 -12.85
C LEU A 154 -1.67 1.92 -13.05
N GLU A 155 -1.32 1.63 -14.30
CA GLU A 155 -0.07 0.95 -14.64
C GLU A 155 1.16 1.75 -14.18
N TYR A 156 2.14 1.05 -13.61
CA TYR A 156 3.40 1.68 -13.20
C TYR A 156 4.23 2.17 -14.39
N LYS A 157 4.06 1.53 -15.55
CA LYS A 157 4.74 1.87 -16.81
C LYS A 157 3.73 2.44 -17.78
N SER A 158 4.17 3.31 -18.68
CA SER A 158 3.29 3.88 -19.69
C SER A 158 2.59 2.77 -20.50
N ALA A 159 1.25 2.78 -20.46
CA ALA A 159 0.38 1.93 -21.24
C ALA A 159 -0.23 2.66 -22.45
N ALA A 160 0.23 3.88 -22.75
CA ALA A 160 -0.38 4.76 -23.76
C ALA A 160 -0.50 4.11 -25.15
N LYS A 161 0.54 3.39 -25.58
CA LYS A 161 0.52 2.67 -26.86
C LYS A 161 -0.55 1.59 -26.90
N ALA A 162 -0.57 0.70 -25.90
CA ALA A 162 -1.55 -0.39 -25.81
C ALA A 162 -2.98 0.15 -25.74
N ILE A 163 -3.21 1.24 -24.99
CA ILE A 163 -4.50 1.91 -24.90
C ILE A 163 -4.90 2.54 -26.24
N GLY A 164 -3.97 3.15 -26.98
CA GLY A 164 -4.26 3.75 -28.28
C GLY A 164 -4.52 2.74 -29.40
N GLU A 165 -3.96 1.54 -29.28
CA GLU A 165 -4.19 0.42 -30.20
C GLU A 165 -5.49 -0.34 -29.88
N PHE A 166 -5.94 -0.28 -28.62
CA PHE A 166 -7.19 -0.88 -28.15
C PHE A 166 -8.40 -0.07 -28.62
N LYS A 167 -9.26 -0.69 -29.43
CA LYS A 167 -10.48 -0.10 -30.01
C LYS A 167 -11.73 -0.78 -29.48
#